data_AF-A0A2D9IXA1-F1
#
_entry.id   AF-A0A2D9IXA1-F1
#
_cell.length_a   1.000
_cell.length_b   1.000
_cell.length_c   1.000
_cell.angle_alpha   90.00
_cell.angle_beta   90.00
_cell.angle_gamma   90.00
#
_symmetry.space_group_name_H-M   'P 1'
#
loop_
_entity.id
_entity.type
_entity.pdbx_description
1 polymer ?
#
loop_
_entity_poly.entity_id
_entity_poly.type
_entity_poly.pdbx_seq_one_letter_code
_entity_poly.pdbx_strand_id
1 'polypeptide(L)'
;MDVDKQIRKIQNENVGSLNAESFIKNLHKKRNQNIMRSSQRISALGSLCVIALFGFLTVTQLANDPGSYASIDLTEYKEMDDETESYVLDLADYLLDSSNDIWETLAFFDEINFDNIIASNYGDVNE
;
A
#
# COMPACT_ATOMS: atom_id res chain seq x y z
N MET A 1 3.90 -26.09 37.84
CA MET A 1 3.10 -27.32 37.98
C MET A 1 4.04 -28.39 38.48
N ASP A 2 3.84 -28.89 39.70
CA ASP A 2 4.82 -29.72 40.40
C ASP A 2 4.71 -31.18 39.94
N VAL A 3 5.64 -31.59 39.06
CA VAL A 3 5.60 -32.87 38.35
C VAL A 3 5.75 -34.05 39.33
N ASP A 4 6.53 -33.87 40.39
CA ASP A 4 6.76 -34.89 41.42
C ASP A 4 5.49 -35.27 42.18
N LYS A 5 4.65 -34.28 42.46
CA LYS A 5 3.34 -34.52 43.10
C LYS A 5 2.40 -35.33 42.21
N GLN A 6 2.50 -35.18 40.89
CA GLN A 6 1.67 -35.93 39.94
C GLN A 6 2.17 -37.37 39.78
N ILE A 7 3.49 -37.57 39.74
CA ILE A 7 4.09 -38.91 39.65
C ILE A 7 3.76 -39.74 40.89
N ARG A 8 3.88 -39.17 42.10
CA ARG A 8 3.53 -39.86 43.35
C ARG A 8 2.04 -40.22 43.44
N LYS A 9 1.17 -39.40 42.85
CA LYS A 9 -0.27 -39.67 42.81
C LYS A 9 -0.60 -40.87 41.92
N ILE A 10 0.04 -40.94 40.74
CA ILE A 10 -0.15 -42.04 39.79
C ILE A 10 0.39 -43.37 40.35
N GLN A 11 1.52 -43.32 41.07
CA GLN A 11 2.11 -44.52 41.70
C GLN A 11 1.25 -45.12 42.83
N ASN A 12 0.44 -44.30 43.51
CA ASN A 12 -0.41 -44.72 44.62
C ASN A 12 -1.85 -45.08 44.18
N GLU A 13 -2.20 -44.95 42.89
CA GLU A 13 -3.49 -45.40 42.37
C GLU A 13 -3.44 -46.93 42.17
N ASN A 14 -4.25 -47.63 42.96
CA ASN A 14 -4.32 -49.09 42.99
C ASN A 14 -4.67 -49.66 41.59
N VAL A 15 -3.69 -50.28 40.93
CA VAL A 15 -3.76 -50.75 39.53
C VAL A 15 -4.59 -52.04 39.36
N GLY A 16 -5.09 -52.62 40.46
CA GLY A 16 -5.76 -53.93 40.51
C GLY A 16 -7.13 -54.02 39.80
N SER A 17 -7.68 -52.90 39.31
CA SER A 17 -8.95 -52.88 38.58
C SER A 17 -8.87 -52.15 37.24
N LEU A 18 -7.69 -52.12 36.60
CA LEU A 18 -7.51 -51.44 35.32
C LEU A 18 -8.29 -52.16 34.22
N ASN A 19 -9.57 -51.79 34.08
CA ASN A 19 -10.42 -52.28 33.00
C ASN A 19 -9.85 -51.75 31.68
N ALA A 20 -9.23 -52.66 30.92
CA ALA A 20 -8.56 -52.35 29.65
C ALA A 20 -9.48 -51.62 28.67
N GLU A 21 -10.76 -51.97 28.63
CA GLU A 21 -11.75 -51.34 27.76
C GLU A 21 -12.04 -49.90 28.19
N SER A 22 -12.13 -49.65 29.50
CA SER A 22 -12.23 -48.30 30.06
C SER A 22 -10.99 -47.46 29.78
N PHE A 23 -9.80 -48.06 29.85
CA PHE A 23 -8.54 -47.39 29.54
C PHE A 23 -8.47 -46.96 28.06
N ILE A 24 -8.74 -47.87 27.13
CA ILE A 24 -8.75 -47.60 25.69
C ILE A 24 -9.80 -46.53 25.35
N LYS A 25 -11.01 -46.63 25.92
CA LYS A 25 -12.08 -45.63 25.73
C LYS A 25 -11.67 -44.24 26.23
N ASN A 26 -11.04 -44.15 27.40
CA ASN A 26 -10.56 -42.88 27.94
C ASN A 26 -9.40 -42.31 27.13
N LEU A 27 -8.52 -43.16 26.59
CA LEU A 27 -7.42 -42.74 25.72
C LEU A 27 -7.95 -42.12 24.42
N HIS A 28 -8.91 -42.77 23.75
CA HIS A 28 -9.54 -42.22 22.55
C HIS A 28 -10.28 -40.91 22.84
N LYS A 29 -11.03 -40.84 23.95
CA LYS A 29 -11.72 -39.61 24.37
C LYS A 29 -10.74 -38.46 24.59
N LYS A 30 -9.62 -38.70 25.27
CA LYS A 30 -8.59 -37.69 25.53
C LYS A 30 -7.90 -37.24 24.24
N ARG A 31 -7.57 -38.18 23.35
CA ARG A 31 -6.99 -37.89 22.03
C ARG A 31 -7.92 -37.00 21.20
N ASN A 32 -9.21 -37.33 21.16
CA ASN A 32 -10.19 -36.57 20.39
C ASN A 32 -10.41 -35.16 20.99
N GLN A 33 -10.43 -35.04 22.32
CA GLN A 33 -10.48 -33.73 22.99
C GLN A 33 -9.23 -32.88 22.70
N ASN A 34 -8.05 -33.48 22.64
CA ASN A 34 -6.82 -32.75 22.30
C ASN A 34 -6.83 -32.27 20.85
N ILE A 35 -7.24 -33.12 19.90
CA ILE A 35 -7.38 -32.75 18.48
C ILE A 35 -8.39 -31.62 18.32
N MET A 36 -9.53 -31.70 19.00
CA MET A 36 -10.55 -30.65 18.95
C MET A 36 -10.06 -29.33 19.56
N ARG A 37 -9.34 -29.38 20.69
CA ARG A 37 -8.73 -28.19 21.32
C ARG A 37 -7.58 -27.59 20.51
N SER A 38 -6.83 -28.39 19.77
CA SER A 38 -5.78 -27.87 18.87
C SER A 38 -6.42 -27.26 17.64
N SER A 39 -7.44 -27.90 17.06
CA SER A 39 -8.22 -27.37 15.93
C SER A 39 -8.85 -26.01 16.27
N GLN A 40 -9.52 -25.89 17.42
CA GLN A 40 -10.09 -24.61 17.88
C GLN A 40 -9.03 -23.51 18.03
N ARG A 41 -7.83 -23.83 18.52
CA ARG A 41 -6.72 -22.87 18.64
C ARG A 41 -6.14 -22.47 17.28
N ILE A 42 -6.01 -23.41 16.35
CA ILE A 42 -5.54 -23.15 14.99
C ILE A 42 -6.54 -22.27 14.24
N SER A 43 -7.84 -22.55 14.35
CA SER A 43 -8.89 -21.75 13.72
C SER A 43 -8.97 -20.34 14.32
N ALA A 44 -8.83 -20.20 15.64
CA ALA A 44 -8.80 -18.89 16.30
C ALA A 44 -7.58 -18.06 15.86
N LEU A 45 -6.40 -18.68 15.80
CA LEU A 45 -5.18 -18.01 15.33
C LEU A 45 -5.29 -17.63 13.85
N GLY A 46 -5.83 -18.52 13.02
CA GLY A 46 -6.05 -18.27 11.60
C GLY A 46 -6.99 -17.09 11.36
N SER A 47 -8.11 -17.02 12.09
CA SER A 47 -9.05 -15.90 12.01
C SER A 47 -8.41 -14.57 12.41
N LEU A 48 -7.58 -14.56 13.45
CA LEU A 48 -6.86 -13.36 13.89
C LEU A 48 -5.86 -12.90 12.82
N CYS A 49 -5.14 -13.82 12.18
CA CYS A 49 -4.25 -13.48 11.06
C CYS A 49 -5.01 -12.87 9.88
N VAL A 50 -6.19 -13.40 9.53
CA VAL A 50 -7.02 -12.83 8.46
C VAL A 50 -7.44 -11.40 8.81
N ILE A 51 -7.96 -11.17 10.01
CA ILE A 51 -8.35 -9.83 10.46
C ILE A 51 -7.15 -8.87 10.47
N ALA A 52 -5.98 -9.32 10.92
CA ALA A 52 -4.76 -8.51 10.93
C ALA A 52 -4.30 -8.14 9.52
N LEU A 53 -4.36 -9.07 8.56
CA LEU A 53 -4.01 -8.81 7.16
C LEU A 53 -4.99 -7.82 6.51
N PHE A 54 -6.29 -8.04 6.65
CA PHE A 54 -7.29 -7.12 6.10
C PHE A 54 -7.21 -5.74 6.78
N GLY A 55 -7.05 -5.70 8.11
CA GLY A 55 -6.88 -4.45 8.85
C GLY A 55 -5.63 -3.68 8.42
N PHE A 56 -4.50 -4.37 8.22
CA PHE A 56 -3.27 -3.75 7.71
C PHE A 56 -3.48 -3.20 6.29
N LEU A 57 -4.05 -3.98 5.37
CA LEU A 57 -4.33 -3.53 4.01
C LEU A 57 -5.24 -2.30 4.00
N THR A 58 -6.33 -2.29 4.78
CA THR A 58 -7.24 -1.15 4.88
C THR A 58 -6.55 0.09 5.43
N VAL A 59 -5.73 -0.04 6.48
CA VAL A 59 -4.98 1.11 7.03
C VAL A 59 -3.93 1.62 6.04
N THR A 60 -3.24 0.75 5.31
CA THR A 60 -2.28 1.18 4.27
C THR A 60 -2.96 1.91 3.11
N GLN A 61 -4.18 1.52 2.74
CA GLN A 61 -4.95 2.23 1.72
C GLN A 61 -5.48 3.58 2.22
N LEU A 62 -5.80 3.70 3.50
CA LEU A 62 -6.22 4.96 4.11
C LEU A 62 -5.04 5.91 4.39
N ALA A 63 -3.86 5.35 4.67
CA ALA A 63 -2.61 6.08 4.86
C ALA A 63 -1.96 6.50 3.54
N ASN A 64 -2.36 5.90 2.41
CA ASN A 64 -2.13 6.48 1.11
C ASN A 64 -3.07 7.68 0.99
N ASP A 65 -2.48 8.87 1.08
CA ASP A 65 -3.15 10.14 0.91
C ASP A 65 -4.02 10.13 -0.36
N PRO A 66 -5.36 10.28 -0.27
CA PRO A 66 -6.19 10.46 -1.46
C PRO A 66 -5.75 11.69 -2.29
N GLY A 67 -5.02 12.63 -1.68
CA GLY A 67 -4.33 13.73 -2.35
C GLY A 67 -3.21 13.31 -3.29
N SER A 68 -2.63 12.11 -3.16
CA SER A 68 -1.59 11.61 -4.08
C SER A 68 -2.14 11.18 -5.44
N TYR A 69 -3.45 10.89 -5.55
CA TYR A 69 -4.12 10.57 -6.81
C TYR A 69 -5.15 11.62 -7.22
N ALA A 70 -5.57 12.49 -6.31
CA ALA A 70 -6.51 13.59 -6.57
C ALA A 70 -5.82 14.90 -7.03
N SER A 71 -4.55 14.88 -7.42
CA SER A 71 -3.77 16.08 -7.72
C SER A 71 -2.99 16.03 -9.03
N ILE A 72 -3.42 15.24 -10.03
CA ILE A 72 -2.98 15.53 -11.40
C ILE A 72 -3.56 16.86 -11.93
N ASP A 73 -4.60 17.37 -11.25
CA ASP A 73 -5.23 18.67 -11.54
C ASP A 73 -4.64 19.83 -10.71
N LEU A 74 -3.77 19.51 -9.73
CA LEU A 74 -3.10 20.48 -8.84
C LEU A 74 -1.58 20.29 -8.84
N THR A 75 -1.04 19.52 -9.79
CA THR A 75 0.40 19.47 -10.00
C THR A 75 0.78 20.78 -10.66
N GLU A 76 1.70 21.50 -10.03
CA GLU A 76 2.34 22.67 -10.63
C GLU A 76 2.80 22.28 -12.03
N TYR A 77 2.44 23.10 -13.02
CA TYR A 77 2.75 22.87 -14.42
C TYR A 77 4.26 22.57 -14.51
N LYS A 78 4.61 21.36 -14.92
CA LYS A 78 6.02 20.98 -15.01
C LYS A 78 6.69 21.85 -16.06
N GLU A 79 7.88 22.32 -15.71
CA GLU A 79 8.85 22.92 -16.63
C GLU A 79 8.81 22.15 -17.97
N MET A 80 8.52 22.87 -19.06
CA MET A 80 8.63 22.43 -20.43
C MET A 80 10.06 21.93 -20.65
N ASP A 81 10.17 20.69 -21.12
CA ASP A 81 11.48 20.06 -21.35
C ASP A 81 12.29 20.80 -22.42
N ASP A 82 13.62 20.72 -22.33
CA ASP A 82 14.56 21.42 -23.21
C ASP A 82 14.30 21.20 -24.71
N GLU A 83 13.79 20.02 -25.10
CA GLU A 83 13.49 19.69 -26.50
C GLU A 83 12.24 20.45 -26.98
N THR A 84 11.21 20.50 -26.14
CA THR A 84 9.99 21.27 -26.43
C THR A 84 10.25 22.78 -26.43
N GLU A 85 11.07 23.30 -25.51
CA GLU A 85 11.46 24.72 -25.50
C GLU A 85 12.22 25.11 -26.78
N SER A 86 13.22 24.31 -27.17
CA SER A 86 13.97 24.53 -28.41
C SER A 86 13.05 24.52 -29.63
N TYR A 87 12.08 23.60 -29.68
CA TYR A 87 11.10 23.54 -30.77
C TYR A 87 10.23 24.80 -30.85
N VAL A 88 9.80 25.33 -29.70
CA VAL A 88 8.96 26.54 -29.63
C VAL A 88 9.76 27.78 -30.07
N LEU A 89 11.04 27.88 -29.70
CA LEU A 89 11.93 28.95 -30.15
C LEU A 89 12.23 28.86 -31.65
N ASP A 90 12.53 27.67 -32.17
CA ASP A 90 12.76 27.46 -33.60
C ASP A 90 11.51 27.81 -34.43
N LEU A 91 10.32 27.50 -33.91
CA LEU A 91 9.06 27.88 -34.52
C LEU A 91 8.87 29.40 -34.54
N ALA A 92 9.25 30.09 -33.46
CA ALA A 92 9.16 31.55 -33.38
C ALA A 92 10.08 32.22 -34.41
N ASP A 93 11.33 31.75 -34.50
CA ASP A 93 12.30 32.23 -35.50
C ASP A 93 11.83 31.94 -36.93
N TYR A 94 11.29 30.74 -37.17
CA TYR A 94 10.73 30.40 -38.48
C TYR A 94 9.55 31.31 -38.86
N LEU A 95 8.65 31.61 -37.93
CA LEU A 95 7.52 32.50 -38.19
C LEU A 95 7.97 33.93 -38.46
N LEU A 96 9.00 34.41 -37.76
CA LEU A 96 9.61 35.72 -38.00
C LEU A 96 10.26 35.80 -39.40
N ASP A 97 11.02 34.78 -39.78
CA ASP A 97 11.76 34.72 -41.05
C ASP A 97 10.84 34.45 -42.25
N SER A 98 9.76 33.69 -42.06
CA SER A 98 8.82 33.35 -43.14
C SER A 98 7.69 34.35 -43.31
N SER A 99 7.48 35.25 -42.35
CA SER A 99 6.43 36.26 -42.42
C SER A 99 6.78 37.40 -43.37
N ASN A 100 5.79 37.80 -44.18
CA ASN A 100 5.89 39.00 -45.01
C ASN A 100 5.61 40.29 -44.21
N ASP A 101 5.04 40.18 -42.99
CA ASP A 101 4.78 41.29 -42.09
C ASP A 101 5.22 40.93 -40.66
N ILE A 102 6.42 41.37 -40.32
CA ILE A 102 7.03 41.14 -39.01
C ILE A 102 6.20 41.75 -37.88
N TRP A 103 5.46 42.84 -38.13
CA TRP A 103 4.65 43.49 -37.09
C TRP A 103 3.41 42.69 -36.73
N GLU A 104 2.82 41.99 -37.72
CA GLU A 104 1.71 41.07 -37.49
C GLU A 104 2.16 39.85 -36.69
N THR A 105 3.35 39.32 -37.00
CA THR A 105 3.95 38.21 -36.25
C THR A 105 4.33 38.60 -34.81
N LEU A 106 4.86 39.80 -34.61
CA LEU A 106 5.15 40.33 -33.26
C LEU A 106 3.87 40.56 -32.46
N ALA A 107 2.80 41.07 -33.08
CA ALA A 107 1.51 41.23 -32.42
C ALA A 107 0.89 39.88 -32.03
N PHE A 108 1.06 38.85 -32.85
CA PHE A 108 0.67 37.49 -32.52
C PHE A 108 1.42 36.94 -31.30
N PHE A 109 2.74 37.13 -31.21
CA PHE A 109 3.52 36.70 -30.04
C PHE A 109 3.14 37.43 -28.75
N ASP A 110 2.80 38.72 -28.85
CA ASP A 110 2.28 39.51 -27.74
C ASP A 110 0.89 39.03 -27.29
N GLU A 111 -0.01 38.72 -28.25
CA GLU A 111 -1.36 38.23 -27.97
C GLU A 111 -1.36 36.89 -27.21
N ILE A 112 -0.46 35.98 -27.59
CA ILE A 112 -0.32 34.69 -26.88
C ILE A 112 0.53 34.80 -25.61
N ASN A 113 1.07 35.99 -25.31
CA ASN A 113 1.97 36.24 -24.19
C ASN A 113 3.15 35.26 -24.18
N PHE A 114 3.85 35.19 -25.32
CA PHE A 114 4.93 34.24 -25.58
C PHE A 114 6.00 34.27 -24.48
N ASP A 115 6.35 35.46 -23.99
CA ASP A 115 7.31 35.64 -22.90
C ASP A 115 6.87 34.93 -21.62
N ASN A 116 5.57 34.89 -21.28
CA ASN A 116 5.06 34.12 -20.14
C ASN A 116 4.97 32.62 -20.42
N ILE A 117 4.77 32.20 -21.68
CA ILE A 117 4.87 30.79 -22.06
C ILE A 117 6.30 30.30 -21.82
N ILE A 118 7.32 31.12 -22.12
CA ILE A 118 8.72 30.83 -21.83
C ILE A 118 9.05 31.03 -20.34
N ALA A 119 8.55 32.08 -19.67
CA ALA A 119 8.91 32.40 -18.28
C ALA A 119 8.20 31.53 -17.23
N SER A 120 6.97 31.07 -17.49
CA SER A 120 6.32 30.06 -16.64
C SER A 120 7.09 28.73 -16.60
N ASN A 121 8.07 28.55 -17.50
CA ASN A 121 8.99 27.42 -17.55
C ASN A 121 10.20 27.54 -16.59
N TYR A 122 10.57 28.74 -16.15
CA TYR A 122 11.76 28.96 -15.31
C TYR A 122 11.43 29.24 -13.84
N GLY A 123 10.16 29.07 -13.44
CA GLY A 123 9.72 29.22 -12.06
C GLY A 123 9.80 30.66 -11.51
N ASP A 124 10.00 31.66 -12.35
CA ASP A 124 10.08 33.07 -11.92
C ASP A 124 9.02 33.90 -12.64
N VAL A 125 7.85 33.98 -12.01
CA VAL A 125 6.88 35.03 -12.34
C VAL A 125 7.44 36.31 -11.74
N ASN A 126 8.16 37.09 -12.55
CA ASN A 126 8.53 38.44 -12.15
C ASN A 126 7.24 39.26 -11.96
N GLU A 127 6.94 39.61 -10.70
CA GLU A 127 6.00 40.68 -10.34
C GLU A 127 6.42 42.04 -10.93
#